data_AF-A0A1Y2BDV2-F1
#
_entry.id   AF-A0A1Y2BDV2-F1
#
_cell.length_a   1.000
_cell.length_b   1.000
_cell.length_c   1.000
_cell.angle_alpha   90.00
_cell.angle_beta   90.00
_cell.angle_gamma   90.00
#
_symmetry.space_group_name_H-M   'P 1'
#
loop_
_entity.id
_entity.type
_entity.pdbx_description
1 polymer ?
#
loop_
_entity_poly.entity_id
_entity_poly.type
_entity_poly.pdbx_seq_one_letter_code
_entity_poly.pdbx_strand_id
1 'polypeptide(L)'
;MQNQVSRAASGSKSWTSTRPIKPRRRFGFAYLARLQRASYPKNILIDGVPHTSLPNDVLRALKESRIVSHDFPITSISPPPISLPRTPSLTRTYHLSFGSSTEAISAFEKLKGLTPPLFPLHAFESTLHTAPPSVEFTLDDPSEWRVFCMRDHERHLQDTIQRRGGGGVGGGDRNRGGEAGGIGGGGGGVGRSGNSIIDNEEFDLDWMEKNQPSRGRRVLVKGLPRLLPSSVAAALSKDFEMEQEVKRLPWGPGRSSSLFVYSFTSVADAYRFARATNMVHYVGQRDANKLEFLMRAHVVW
;
A
#
# COMPACT_ATOMS: atom_id res chain seq x y z
N MET A 1 40.69 -32.27 -76.08
CA MET A 1 39.47 -31.46 -75.92
C MET A 1 39.37 -31.02 -74.47
N GLN A 2 39.75 -29.77 -74.21
CA GLN A 2 39.65 -29.12 -72.90
C GLN A 2 38.21 -28.62 -72.71
N ASN A 3 37.58 -28.93 -71.59
CA ASN A 3 36.38 -28.23 -71.15
C ASN A 3 36.58 -27.73 -69.71
N GLN A 4 36.78 -26.43 -69.64
CA GLN A 4 36.65 -25.61 -68.44
C GLN A 4 35.18 -25.60 -68.01
N VAL A 5 34.91 -25.79 -66.72
CA VAL A 5 33.63 -25.40 -66.12
C VAL A 5 33.92 -24.41 -65.00
N SER A 6 33.45 -23.19 -65.24
CA SER A 6 33.57 -22.01 -64.40
C SER A 6 32.41 -21.93 -63.40
N ARG A 7 32.76 -21.54 -62.17
CA ARG A 7 32.03 -20.64 -61.23
C ARG A 7 30.51 -20.76 -61.08
N ALA A 8 30.09 -20.96 -59.82
CA ALA A 8 29.02 -20.15 -59.22
C ALA A 8 29.30 -19.95 -57.72
N ALA A 9 29.74 -18.74 -57.36
CA ALA A 9 29.85 -18.29 -55.97
C ALA A 9 28.49 -17.73 -55.53
N SER A 10 27.89 -18.33 -54.50
CA SER A 10 26.66 -17.86 -53.87
C SER A 10 26.95 -16.68 -52.94
N GLY A 11 26.60 -15.48 -53.38
CA GLY A 11 26.64 -14.27 -52.55
C GLY A 11 25.54 -14.30 -51.50
N SER A 12 25.92 -14.34 -50.22
CA SER A 12 25.02 -14.14 -49.08
C SER A 12 24.66 -12.65 -48.95
N LYS A 13 23.41 -12.30 -49.26
CA LYS A 13 22.86 -10.97 -48.96
C LYS A 13 22.42 -10.92 -47.51
N SER A 14 23.25 -10.37 -46.62
CA SER A 14 22.87 -10.03 -45.25
C SER A 14 21.97 -8.79 -45.26
N TRP A 15 20.72 -8.94 -44.86
CA TRP A 15 19.82 -7.83 -44.59
C TRP A 15 20.07 -7.32 -43.17
N THR A 16 20.96 -6.35 -43.01
CA THR A 16 21.02 -5.54 -41.77
C THR A 16 19.92 -4.49 -41.81
N SER A 17 18.71 -4.91 -41.40
CA SER A 17 17.57 -4.02 -41.16
C SER A 17 17.81 -3.18 -39.90
N THR A 18 18.61 -2.13 -40.04
CA THR A 18 18.78 -1.10 -39.00
C THR A 18 17.54 -0.21 -38.98
N ARG A 19 16.51 -0.61 -38.22
CA ARG A 19 15.36 0.27 -37.98
C ARG A 19 15.84 1.47 -37.15
N PRO A 20 15.56 2.72 -37.55
CA PRO A 20 15.91 3.89 -36.78
C PRO A 20 15.18 3.86 -35.43
N ILE A 21 15.96 3.78 -34.35
CA ILE A 21 15.46 3.87 -32.98
C ILE A 21 14.94 5.30 -32.79
N LYS A 22 13.61 5.47 -32.76
CA LYS A 22 12.99 6.75 -32.41
C LYS A 22 13.48 7.18 -31.02
N PRO A 23 13.90 8.43 -30.82
CA PRO A 23 14.36 8.89 -29.52
C PRO A 23 13.21 8.75 -28.51
N ARG A 24 13.47 7.98 -27.45
CA ARG A 24 12.62 7.90 -26.25
C ARG A 24 12.32 9.33 -25.80
N ARG A 25 11.04 9.72 -25.82
CA ARG A 25 10.57 10.99 -25.25
C ARG A 25 11.15 11.11 -23.85
N ARG A 26 12.06 12.07 -23.64
CA ARG A 26 12.51 12.46 -22.31
C ARG A 26 11.25 12.88 -21.54
N PHE A 27 11.02 12.26 -20.40
CA PHE A 27 9.99 12.73 -19.46
C PHE A 27 10.29 14.20 -19.19
N GLY A 28 9.45 15.08 -19.73
CA GLY A 28 9.66 16.52 -19.64
C GLY A 28 9.62 16.96 -18.19
N PHE A 29 10.32 18.06 -17.88
CA PHE A 29 10.31 18.74 -16.58
C PHE A 29 8.91 18.90 -15.96
N ALA A 30 7.85 18.96 -16.77
CA ALA A 30 6.46 18.99 -16.33
C ALA A 30 5.98 17.73 -15.57
N TYR A 31 6.54 16.55 -15.84
CA TYR A 31 6.22 15.31 -15.10
C TYR A 31 6.87 15.31 -13.71
N LEU A 32 8.11 15.81 -13.60
CA LEU A 32 8.77 16.03 -12.30
C LEU A 32 8.09 17.15 -11.50
N ALA A 33 7.65 18.23 -12.16
CA ALA A 33 6.86 19.29 -11.54
C ALA A 33 5.45 18.82 -11.10
N ARG A 34 4.86 17.81 -11.75
CA ARG A 34 3.62 17.15 -11.31
C ARG A 34 3.84 16.19 -10.15
N LEU A 35 4.98 15.49 -10.10
CA LEU A 35 5.37 14.71 -8.91
C LEU A 35 5.66 15.62 -7.70
N GLN A 36 6.15 16.85 -7.93
CA GLN A 36 6.27 17.89 -6.90
C GLN A 36 4.93 18.47 -6.41
N ARG A 37 3.79 18.12 -7.03
CA ARG A 37 2.45 18.40 -6.49
C ARG A 37 1.91 17.29 -5.59
N ALA A 38 2.68 16.25 -5.31
CA ALA A 38 2.46 15.48 -4.09
C ALA A 38 2.62 16.47 -2.93
N SER A 39 1.49 16.92 -2.37
CA SER A 39 1.46 17.89 -1.26
C SER A 39 2.46 17.40 -0.22
N TYR A 40 3.56 18.13 -0.07
CA TYR A 40 4.53 17.81 0.97
C TYR A 40 3.80 17.85 2.31
N PRO A 41 4.03 16.89 3.20
CA PRO A 41 3.24 16.77 4.42
C PRO A 41 3.40 18.04 5.25
N LYS A 42 2.28 18.71 5.52
CA LYS A 42 2.23 19.90 6.39
C LYS A 42 1.91 19.56 7.83
N ASN A 43 1.70 18.28 8.09
CA ASN A 43 1.06 17.79 9.29
C ASN A 43 1.92 16.73 9.97
N ILE A 44 2.04 16.81 11.29
CA ILE A 44 2.84 15.90 12.12
C ILE A 44 1.96 15.36 13.24
N LEU A 45 2.04 14.06 13.49
CA LEU A 45 1.56 13.45 14.73
C LEU A 45 2.72 13.31 15.71
N ILE A 46 2.49 13.75 16.94
CA ILE A 46 3.37 13.51 18.08
C ILE A 46 2.64 12.60 19.06
N ASP A 47 3.21 11.44 19.33
CA ASP A 47 2.73 10.51 20.33
C ASP A 47 3.53 10.60 21.64
N GLY A 48 2.97 10.06 22.72
CA GLY A 48 3.61 10.06 24.04
C GLY A 48 3.46 11.36 24.82
N VAL A 49 2.53 12.25 24.44
CA VAL A 49 2.23 13.46 25.23
C VAL A 49 1.38 13.08 26.44
N PRO A 50 1.68 13.54 27.67
CA PRO A 50 0.84 13.23 28.83
C PRO A 50 -0.63 13.58 28.59
N HIS A 51 -1.53 12.70 29.03
CA HIS A 51 -2.97 12.87 28.84
C HIS A 51 -3.49 14.17 29.50
N THR A 52 -2.83 14.61 30.57
CA THR A 52 -3.15 15.81 31.34
C THR A 52 -2.68 17.12 30.73
N SER A 53 -1.75 17.10 29.76
CA SER A 53 -1.29 18.35 29.14
C SER A 53 -2.49 19.08 28.49
N LEU A 54 -2.34 20.31 28.02
CA LEU A 54 -3.30 20.95 27.13
C LEU A 54 -2.63 21.29 25.80
N PRO A 55 -3.38 21.60 24.71
CA PRO A 55 -2.77 22.05 23.46
C PRO A 55 -1.80 23.22 23.66
N ASN A 56 -2.12 24.13 24.60
CA ASN A 56 -1.26 25.25 24.98
C ASN A 56 0.04 24.82 25.66
N ASP A 57 0.02 23.77 26.49
CA ASP A 57 1.25 23.23 27.08
C ASP A 57 2.15 22.60 26.02
N VAL A 58 1.54 21.93 25.03
CA VAL A 58 2.28 21.37 23.90
C VAL A 58 2.94 22.48 23.08
N LEU A 59 2.19 23.53 22.76
CA LEU A 59 2.74 24.70 22.07
C LEU A 59 3.87 25.35 22.86
N ARG A 60 3.70 25.54 24.17
CA ARG A 60 4.73 26.13 25.04
C ARG A 60 6.00 25.29 25.02
N ALA A 61 5.89 23.98 25.19
CA ALA A 61 7.04 23.07 25.13
C ALA A 61 7.76 23.13 23.77
N LEU A 62 7.01 23.15 22.67
CA LEU A 62 7.59 23.27 21.32
C LEU A 62 8.37 24.58 21.11
N LYS A 63 7.90 25.68 21.70
CA LYS A 63 8.58 26.98 21.65
C LYS A 63 9.80 27.02 22.57
N GLU A 64 9.68 26.54 23.80
CA GLU A 64 10.78 26.48 24.77
C GLU A 64 11.95 25.62 24.25
N SER A 65 11.65 24.53 23.56
CA SER A 65 12.65 23.68 22.90
C SER A 65 13.16 24.23 21.56
N ARG A 66 12.73 25.43 21.13
CA ARG A 66 13.10 26.06 19.85
C ARG A 66 12.85 25.19 18.61
N ILE A 67 11.89 24.27 18.71
CA ILE A 67 11.43 23.47 17.58
C ILE A 67 10.69 24.38 16.62
N VAL A 68 9.86 25.24 17.21
CA VAL A 68 8.94 26.18 16.57
C VAL A 68 9.37 27.60 16.91
N SER A 69 9.28 28.53 15.95
CA SER A 69 9.57 29.96 16.20
C SER A 69 8.57 30.57 17.18
N HIS A 70 9.02 31.56 17.96
CA HIS A 70 8.14 32.33 18.86
C HIS A 70 7.04 33.07 18.08
N ASP A 71 7.36 33.53 16.87
CA ASP A 71 6.51 34.35 15.98
C ASP A 71 5.48 33.54 15.17
N PHE A 72 5.36 32.24 15.46
CA PHE A 72 4.22 31.36 15.12
C PHE A 72 4.16 30.76 13.68
N PRO A 73 4.60 29.50 13.50
CA PRO A 73 4.33 28.73 12.28
C PRO A 73 3.37 27.52 12.46
N ILE A 74 2.73 27.35 13.63
CA ILE A 74 1.72 26.28 13.80
C ILE A 74 0.34 26.86 13.59
N THR A 75 -0.37 26.40 12.58
CA THR A 75 -1.74 26.81 12.29
C THR A 75 -2.72 26.24 13.31
N SER A 76 -2.53 24.98 13.74
CA SER A 76 -3.39 24.35 14.73
C SER A 76 -2.70 23.20 15.48
N ILE A 77 -3.09 23.04 16.75
CA ILE A 77 -2.77 21.87 17.57
C ILE A 77 -4.09 21.25 17.99
N SER A 78 -4.39 20.06 17.49
CA SER A 78 -5.65 19.38 17.77
C SER A 78 -5.40 17.95 18.25
N PRO A 79 -6.21 17.45 19.20
CA PRO A 79 -6.23 16.02 19.47
C PRO A 79 -6.80 15.27 18.24
N PRO A 80 -6.52 13.96 18.10
CA PRO A 80 -7.13 13.14 17.07
C PRO A 80 -8.67 13.17 17.16
N PRO A 81 -9.38 13.14 16.01
CA PRO A 81 -10.83 13.17 15.95
C PRO A 81 -11.45 12.04 16.78
N ILE A 82 -12.60 12.33 17.39
CA ILE A 82 -13.31 11.40 18.30
C ILE A 82 -13.66 10.06 17.61
N SER A 83 -13.77 10.05 16.28
CA SER A 83 -14.04 8.83 15.51
C SER A 83 -12.92 7.78 15.55
N LEU A 84 -11.75 8.13 16.09
CA LEU A 84 -10.64 7.19 16.25
C LEU A 84 -10.83 6.36 17.53
N PRO A 85 -10.65 5.03 17.47
CA PRO A 85 -10.73 4.19 18.65
C PRO A 85 -9.69 4.65 19.67
N ARG A 86 -10.15 5.05 20.86
CA ARG A 86 -9.30 5.49 21.97
C ARG A 86 -9.12 4.32 22.91
N THR A 87 -7.92 3.75 22.93
CA THR A 87 -7.53 2.87 24.03
C THR A 87 -7.27 3.73 25.26
N PRO A 88 -7.63 3.24 26.48
CA PRO A 88 -7.23 3.93 27.70
C PRO A 88 -5.70 3.98 27.75
N SER A 89 -5.14 5.18 27.74
CA SER A 89 -3.70 5.43 27.78
C SER A 89 -3.39 6.62 28.70
N LEU A 90 -2.23 6.56 29.36
CA LEU A 90 -1.70 7.67 30.15
C LEU A 90 -1.13 8.79 29.25
N THR A 91 -0.92 8.47 27.98
CA THR A 91 -0.48 9.40 26.95
C THR A 91 -1.57 9.59 25.90
N ARG A 92 -1.42 10.64 25.11
CA ARG A 92 -2.28 10.95 23.97
C ARG A 92 -1.43 11.46 22.83
N THR A 93 -1.95 11.26 21.63
CA THR A 93 -1.34 11.78 20.41
C THR A 93 -1.87 13.18 20.12
N TYR A 94 -1.02 14.05 19.58
CA TYR A 94 -1.38 15.37 19.08
C TYR A 94 -1.10 15.50 17.61
N HIS A 95 -1.98 16.19 16.92
CA HIS A 95 -1.79 16.61 15.54
C HIS A 95 -1.34 18.07 15.51
N LEU A 96 -0.23 18.31 14.81
CA LEU A 96 0.33 19.64 14.56
C LEU A 96 0.18 19.96 13.07
N SER A 97 -0.53 21.04 12.76
CA SER A 97 -0.67 21.53 11.38
C SER A 97 0.18 22.78 11.18
N PHE A 98 1.01 22.81 10.14
CA PHE A 98 1.92 23.91 9.85
C PHE A 98 1.44 24.72 8.62
N GLY A 99 1.83 25.99 8.55
CA GLY A 99 1.54 26.84 7.40
C GLY A 99 2.31 26.40 6.15
N SER A 100 3.56 25.98 6.34
CA SER A 100 4.45 25.49 5.29
C SER A 100 4.94 24.07 5.55
N SER A 101 5.12 23.30 4.47
CA SER A 101 5.75 21.98 4.54
C SER A 101 7.23 22.04 4.93
N THR A 102 7.93 23.13 4.59
CA THR A 102 9.33 23.33 5.00
C THR A 102 9.46 23.43 6.52
N GLU A 103 8.48 24.06 7.17
CA GLU A 103 8.42 24.20 8.62
C GLU A 103 8.07 22.87 9.28
N ALA A 104 7.11 22.13 8.73
CA ALA A 104 6.78 20.79 9.20
C ALA A 104 8.01 19.86 9.12
N ILE A 105 8.74 19.87 8.01
CA ILE A 105 9.96 19.07 7.86
C ILE A 105 11.03 19.48 8.89
N SER A 106 11.26 20.79 9.06
CA SER A 106 12.21 21.26 10.06
C SER A 106 11.83 20.86 11.49
N ALA A 107 10.55 21.01 11.85
CA ALA A 107 10.03 20.61 13.15
C ALA A 107 10.14 19.10 13.38
N PHE A 108 9.84 18.29 12.36
CA PHE A 108 9.95 16.85 12.40
C PHE A 108 11.37 16.36 12.68
N GLU A 109 12.36 16.88 11.95
CA GLU A 109 13.77 16.51 12.13
C GLU A 109 14.27 16.91 13.53
N LYS A 110 13.89 18.11 14.01
CA LYS A 110 14.21 18.53 15.38
C LYS A 110 13.58 17.63 16.43
N LEU A 111 12.30 17.31 16.27
CA LEU A 111 11.57 16.43 17.19
C LEU A 111 12.18 15.04 17.27
N LYS A 112 12.60 14.47 16.13
CA LYS A 112 13.28 13.17 16.08
C LYS A 112 14.68 13.20 16.70
N GLY A 113 15.39 14.33 16.59
CA GLY A 113 16.72 14.50 17.15
C GLY A 113 16.75 14.82 18.65
N LEU A 114 15.60 15.11 19.27
CA LEU A 114 15.52 15.47 20.69
C LEU A 114 15.86 14.28 21.59
N THR A 115 16.91 14.48 22.38
CA THR A 115 17.27 13.60 23.51
C THR A 115 17.58 14.51 24.69
N PRO A 116 16.79 14.50 25.79
CA PRO A 116 15.62 13.65 26.06
C PRO A 116 14.38 13.98 25.21
N PRO A 117 13.36 13.09 25.16
CA PRO A 117 12.11 13.38 24.47
C PRO A 117 11.42 14.63 25.03
N LEU A 118 10.64 15.31 24.17
CA LEU A 118 9.98 16.58 24.50
C LEU A 118 9.12 16.51 25.77
N PHE A 119 8.41 15.41 25.95
CA PHE A 119 7.70 15.10 27.19
C PHE A 119 8.36 13.88 27.82
N PRO A 120 9.31 14.07 28.76
CA PRO A 120 9.84 12.95 29.50
C PRO A 120 8.70 12.31 30.27
N LEU A 121 8.41 11.05 29.96
CA LEU A 121 7.62 10.21 30.84
C LEU A 121 8.51 9.97 32.05
N HIS A 122 8.41 10.87 33.05
CA HIS A 122 9.03 10.62 34.35
C HIS A 122 8.55 9.25 34.78
N ALA A 123 9.50 8.32 34.86
CA ALA A 123 9.27 6.92 35.09
C ALA A 123 8.40 6.76 36.33
N PHE A 124 7.09 6.69 36.14
CA PHE A 124 6.30 5.83 36.99
C PHE A 124 6.89 4.46 36.72
N GLU A 125 7.70 3.97 37.66
CA GLU A 125 8.48 2.73 37.64
C GLU A 125 7.64 1.45 37.40
N SER A 126 6.36 1.62 37.07
CA SER A 126 5.49 0.56 36.62
C SER A 126 5.93 0.05 35.26
N THR A 127 6.50 -1.14 35.28
CA THR A 127 6.57 -2.27 34.31
C THR A 127 5.59 -2.34 33.13
N LEU A 128 4.70 -1.38 32.93
CA LEU A 128 3.80 -1.28 31.80
C LEU A 128 4.53 -0.65 30.61
N HIS A 129 4.71 -1.48 29.57
CA HIS A 129 5.32 -1.14 28.29
C HIS A 129 4.64 0.05 27.62
N THR A 130 5.06 1.27 27.97
CA THR A 130 4.70 2.47 27.22
C THR A 130 5.66 2.54 26.05
N ALA A 131 5.13 2.49 24.82
CA ALA A 131 5.94 2.67 23.62
C ALA A 131 6.71 4.00 23.71
N PRO A 132 7.94 4.07 23.18
CA PRO A 132 8.68 5.32 23.16
C PRO A 132 7.87 6.38 22.39
N PRO A 133 7.94 7.66 22.79
CA PRO A 133 7.28 8.73 22.06
C PRO A 133 7.71 8.71 20.60
N SER A 134 6.74 8.74 19.69
CA SER A 134 6.96 8.63 18.26
C SER A 134 6.49 9.91 17.56
N VAL A 135 7.10 10.18 16.41
CA VAL A 135 6.79 11.36 15.60
C VAL A 135 6.69 10.91 14.14
N GLU A 136 5.53 11.15 13.53
CA GLU A 136 5.20 10.66 12.18
C GLU A 136 4.55 11.78 11.35
N PHE A 137 4.79 11.80 10.04
CA PHE A 137 4.06 12.68 9.12
C PHE A 137 2.66 12.15 8.86
N THR A 138 1.72 13.06 8.66
CA THR A 138 0.35 12.72 8.28
C THR A 138 -0.12 13.48 7.05
N LEU A 139 -1.21 12.97 6.48
CA LEU A 139 -1.88 13.56 5.32
C LEU A 139 -2.71 14.78 5.75
N ASP A 140 -3.00 15.64 4.77
CA ASP A 140 -3.70 16.91 4.99
C ASP A 140 -5.17 16.70 5.43
N ASP A 141 -5.79 15.59 5.04
CA ASP A 141 -7.20 15.30 5.34
C ASP A 141 -7.38 14.54 6.67
N PRO A 142 -8.08 15.13 7.67
CA PRO A 142 -8.44 14.47 8.92
C PRO A 142 -9.21 13.16 8.78
N SER A 143 -9.95 13.00 7.70
CA SER A 143 -10.72 11.77 7.44
C SER A 143 -9.79 10.58 7.12
N GLU A 144 -8.62 10.84 6.55
CA GLU A 144 -7.61 9.83 6.20
C GLU A 144 -6.77 9.39 7.41
N TRP A 145 -6.83 10.12 8.53
CA TRP A 145 -6.11 9.78 9.77
C TRP A 145 -6.57 8.46 10.38
N ARG A 146 -7.80 8.01 10.05
CA ARG A 146 -8.33 6.71 10.51
C ARG A 146 -7.40 5.55 10.19
N VAL A 147 -6.71 5.61 9.06
CA VAL A 147 -5.83 4.53 8.60
C VAL A 147 -4.55 4.44 9.43
N PHE A 148 -4.03 5.57 9.94
CA PHE A 148 -2.78 5.59 10.71
C PHE A 148 -2.98 5.07 12.13
N CYS A 149 -3.97 5.58 12.86
CA CYS A 149 -4.23 5.14 14.24
C CYS A 149 -4.69 3.67 14.33
N MET A 150 -5.33 3.15 13.26
CA MET A 150 -5.64 1.72 13.18
C MET A 150 -4.37 0.86 13.09
N ARG A 151 -3.30 1.32 12.43
CA ARG A 151 -2.03 0.57 12.38
C ARG A 151 -1.36 0.48 13.75
N ASP A 152 -1.42 1.52 14.57
CA ASP A 152 -0.86 1.47 15.93
C ASP A 152 -1.67 0.56 16.85
N HIS A 153 -3.01 0.61 16.71
CA HIS A 153 -3.87 -0.34 17.40
C HIS A 153 -3.61 -1.78 16.96
N GLU A 154 -3.49 -2.04 15.65
CA GLU A 154 -3.15 -3.35 15.11
C GLU A 154 -1.75 -3.82 15.54
N ARG A 155 -0.73 -2.94 15.55
CA ARG A 155 0.61 -3.24 16.07
C ARG A 155 0.55 -3.64 17.55
N HIS A 156 -0.15 -2.87 18.37
CA HIS A 156 -0.33 -3.17 19.79
C HIS A 156 -1.07 -4.50 20.01
N LEU A 157 -2.11 -4.78 19.23
CA LEU A 157 -2.82 -6.05 19.27
C LEU A 157 -1.93 -7.22 18.83
N GLN A 158 -1.14 -7.06 17.77
CA GLN A 158 -0.21 -8.10 17.29
C GLN A 158 0.87 -8.41 18.33
N ASP A 159 1.46 -7.39 18.97
CA ASP A 159 2.41 -7.57 20.07
C ASP A 159 1.77 -8.28 21.27
N THR A 160 0.52 -7.94 21.59
CA THR A 160 -0.24 -8.58 22.68
C THR A 160 -0.54 -10.05 22.36
N ILE A 161 -0.92 -10.35 21.12
CA ILE A 161 -1.24 -11.71 20.64
C ILE A 161 0.01 -12.59 20.60
N GLN A 162 1.11 -12.12 20.02
CA GLN A 162 2.37 -12.88 19.95
C GLN A 162 2.88 -13.26 21.35
N ARG A 163 2.67 -12.41 22.35
CA ARG A 163 3.11 -12.67 23.73
C ARG A 163 2.19 -13.63 24.48
N ARG A 164 0.87 -13.58 24.26
CA ARG A 164 -0.04 -14.60 24.81
C ARG A 164 0.16 -15.97 24.18
N GLY A 165 0.58 -16.03 22.90
CA GLY A 165 0.86 -17.28 22.20
C GLY A 165 2.22 -17.92 22.52
N GLY A 166 3.17 -17.16 23.08
CA GLY A 166 4.53 -17.64 23.36
C GLY A 166 4.73 -18.38 24.69
N GLY A 167 3.71 -18.44 25.55
CA GLY A 167 3.72 -19.20 26.80
C GLY A 167 3.45 -20.70 26.61
N GLY A 168 4.14 -21.32 25.66
CA GLY A 168 4.07 -22.77 25.43
C GLY A 168 4.80 -23.51 26.54
N VAL A 169 4.02 -24.09 27.46
CA VAL A 169 4.45 -25.06 28.46
C VAL A 169 5.29 -26.16 27.79
N GLY A 170 6.49 -26.37 28.31
CA GLY A 170 7.39 -27.43 27.86
C GLY A 170 6.71 -28.79 27.94
N GLY A 171 6.67 -29.48 26.80
CA GLY A 171 6.11 -30.81 26.66
C GLY A 171 7.00 -31.67 25.78
N GLY A 172 7.99 -32.30 26.42
CA GLY A 172 8.43 -33.68 26.20
C GLY A 172 8.79 -34.15 24.79
N ASP A 173 10.06 -34.52 24.67
CA ASP A 173 10.60 -35.54 23.77
C ASP A 173 9.59 -36.59 23.27
N ARG A 174 9.61 -36.84 21.96
CA ARG A 174 9.62 -38.21 21.43
C ARG A 174 10.08 -38.30 19.98
N ASN A 175 11.20 -39.00 19.82
CA ASN A 175 11.64 -39.78 18.68
C ASN A 175 10.51 -40.31 17.78
N ARG A 176 10.67 -40.14 16.45
CA ARG A 176 10.43 -41.22 15.48
C ARG A 176 11.07 -40.91 14.13
N GLY A 177 12.01 -41.78 13.75
CA GLY A 177 12.52 -41.87 12.38
C GLY A 177 11.48 -42.43 11.41
N GLY A 178 11.74 -42.21 10.12
CA GLY A 178 10.98 -42.75 9.02
C GLY A 178 11.53 -42.22 7.69
N GLU A 179 12.32 -43.07 7.04
CA GLU A 179 12.83 -42.91 5.67
C GLU A 179 11.70 -42.81 4.63
N ALA A 180 11.99 -42.13 3.51
CA ALA A 180 11.87 -42.64 2.14
C ALA A 180 11.40 -41.58 1.12
N GLY A 181 12.21 -41.42 0.05
CA GLY A 181 11.72 -41.39 -1.33
C GLY A 181 11.31 -40.05 -1.95
N GLY A 182 11.98 -39.68 -3.05
CA GLY A 182 11.51 -38.68 -4.03
C GLY A 182 12.61 -38.37 -5.05
N ILE A 183 12.79 -39.20 -6.08
CA ILE A 183 12.19 -39.09 -7.43
C ILE A 183 12.39 -37.71 -8.07
N GLY A 184 13.40 -37.64 -8.95
CA GLY A 184 13.19 -37.46 -10.39
C GLY A 184 12.64 -36.12 -10.87
N GLY A 185 13.53 -35.27 -11.35
CA GLY A 185 13.20 -33.98 -11.96
C GLY A 185 12.49 -34.09 -13.31
N GLY A 186 11.69 -33.06 -13.60
CA GLY A 186 11.11 -32.79 -14.90
C GLY A 186 11.13 -31.28 -15.16
N GLY A 187 11.99 -30.86 -16.09
CA GLY A 187 12.06 -29.49 -16.57
C GLY A 187 10.84 -29.11 -17.42
N GLY A 188 10.38 -27.87 -17.28
CA GLY A 188 9.25 -27.33 -18.04
C GLY A 188 9.39 -25.82 -18.27
N GLY A 189 9.81 -25.49 -19.50
CA GLY A 189 9.69 -24.22 -20.24
C GLY A 189 9.28 -22.93 -19.52
N VAL A 190 10.25 -22.02 -19.37
CA VAL A 190 10.00 -20.60 -19.09
C VAL A 190 9.51 -19.92 -20.38
N GLY A 191 8.20 -19.85 -20.56
CA GLY A 191 7.56 -18.97 -21.54
C GLY A 191 7.71 -17.51 -21.10
N ARG A 192 8.62 -16.77 -21.75
CA ARG A 192 8.71 -15.31 -21.62
C ARG A 192 7.44 -14.66 -22.17
N SER A 193 6.48 -14.38 -21.30
CA SER A 193 5.40 -13.44 -21.61
C SER A 193 5.98 -12.02 -21.59
N GLY A 194 5.98 -11.38 -22.75
CA GLY A 194 6.33 -9.98 -22.88
C GLY A 194 5.30 -9.14 -22.14
N ASN A 195 5.68 -8.57 -20.99
CA ASN A 195 4.95 -7.46 -20.38
C ASN A 195 5.03 -6.27 -21.34
N SER A 196 4.01 -6.15 -22.19
CA SER A 196 3.72 -4.89 -22.86
C SER A 196 3.32 -3.89 -21.78
N ILE A 197 4.15 -2.87 -21.59
CA ILE A 197 3.82 -1.69 -20.79
C ILE A 197 2.81 -0.93 -21.63
N ILE A 198 1.52 -1.23 -21.41
CA ILE A 198 0.39 -0.55 -22.03
C ILE A 198 0.32 0.85 -21.45
N ASP A 199 0.20 1.83 -22.34
CA ASP A 199 0.02 3.24 -22.02
C ASP A 199 -1.14 3.42 -21.02
N ASN A 200 -0.83 3.96 -19.84
CA ASN A 200 -1.79 4.23 -18.78
C ASN A 200 -2.65 5.45 -19.16
N GLU A 201 -3.67 5.24 -19.97
CA GLU A 201 -4.82 6.14 -19.94
C GLU A 201 -5.44 6.10 -18.54
N GLU A 202 -5.54 7.29 -17.94
CA GLU A 202 -5.97 7.51 -16.57
C GLU A 202 -7.42 7.03 -16.39
N PHE A 203 -7.56 5.82 -15.86
CA PHE A 203 -8.83 5.13 -15.73
C PHE A 203 -9.50 5.54 -14.41
N ASP A 204 -10.09 6.73 -14.37
CA ASP A 204 -10.73 7.24 -13.16
C ASP A 204 -12.17 6.71 -12.97
N LEU A 205 -12.78 6.93 -11.79
CA LEU A 205 -14.21 6.70 -11.57
C LEU A 205 -15.05 7.46 -12.61
N ASP A 206 -14.63 8.67 -12.97
CA ASP A 206 -15.20 9.46 -14.07
C ASP A 206 -15.12 8.75 -15.43
N TRP A 207 -14.06 7.97 -15.69
CA TRP A 207 -13.95 7.18 -16.91
C TRP A 207 -15.01 6.06 -16.91
N MET A 208 -15.26 5.43 -15.76
CA MET A 208 -16.29 4.40 -15.63
C MET A 208 -17.69 4.98 -15.86
N GLU A 209 -17.95 6.19 -15.36
CA GLU A 209 -19.22 6.88 -15.57
C GLU A 209 -19.38 7.37 -17.02
N LYS A 210 -18.32 7.84 -17.67
CA LYS A 210 -18.38 8.35 -19.05
C LYS A 210 -18.47 7.25 -20.11
N ASN A 211 -17.86 6.09 -19.90
CA ASN A 211 -17.86 4.98 -20.86
C ASN A 211 -18.98 3.98 -20.58
N GLN A 212 -20.22 4.45 -20.71
CA GLN A 212 -21.43 3.87 -20.12
C GLN A 212 -22.37 3.01 -21.04
N PRO A 213 -21.93 2.23 -22.05
CA PRO A 213 -22.88 1.38 -22.79
C PRO A 213 -23.32 0.11 -22.02
N SER A 214 -22.79 -0.15 -20.82
CA SER A 214 -22.97 -1.43 -20.11
C SER A 214 -23.30 -1.27 -18.63
N ARG A 215 -24.38 -0.53 -18.31
CA ARG A 215 -24.90 -0.39 -16.95
C ARG A 215 -25.21 -1.77 -16.33
N GLY A 216 -24.82 -1.99 -15.08
CA GLY A 216 -25.10 -3.23 -14.34
C GLY A 216 -24.25 -4.44 -14.71
N ARG A 217 -23.33 -4.33 -15.66
CA ARG A 217 -22.45 -5.44 -16.10
C ARG A 217 -21.03 -5.40 -15.52
N ARG A 218 -20.70 -4.34 -14.79
CA ARG A 218 -19.38 -4.15 -14.19
C ARG A 218 -19.45 -4.37 -12.69
N VAL A 219 -18.49 -5.11 -12.15
CA VAL A 219 -18.34 -5.33 -10.71
C VAL A 219 -17.04 -4.71 -10.24
N LEU A 220 -17.16 -3.82 -9.27
CA LEU A 220 -16.04 -3.19 -8.60
C LEU A 220 -15.66 -4.03 -7.37
N VAL A 221 -14.46 -4.60 -7.37
CA VAL A 221 -13.92 -5.39 -6.26
C VAL A 221 -12.83 -4.62 -5.54
N LYS A 222 -13.02 -4.43 -4.23
CA LYS A 222 -12.15 -3.77 -3.26
C LYS A 222 -11.57 -4.78 -2.28
N GLY A 223 -10.49 -4.39 -1.60
CA GLY A 223 -9.93 -5.17 -0.50
C GLY A 223 -8.86 -6.16 -0.91
N LEU A 224 -8.53 -6.28 -2.20
CA LEU A 224 -7.47 -7.17 -2.65
C LEU A 224 -6.06 -6.61 -2.32
N PRO A 225 -5.03 -7.47 -2.19
CA PRO A 225 -3.67 -7.03 -1.91
C PRO A 225 -3.16 -6.01 -2.94
N ARG A 226 -2.37 -5.03 -2.47
CA ARG A 226 -1.85 -3.96 -3.32
C ARG A 226 -0.99 -4.49 -4.47
N LEU A 227 -0.21 -5.54 -4.25
CA LEU A 227 0.69 -6.10 -5.27
C LEU A 227 0.07 -7.27 -6.04
N LEU A 228 -1.25 -7.48 -5.92
CA LEU A 228 -1.93 -8.55 -6.63
C LEU A 228 -1.87 -8.29 -8.16
N PRO A 229 -1.32 -9.23 -8.95
CA PRO A 229 -1.34 -9.14 -10.41
C PRO A 229 -2.75 -9.33 -10.97
N SER A 230 -3.07 -8.66 -12.09
CA SER A 230 -4.38 -8.79 -12.75
C SER A 230 -4.67 -10.23 -13.21
N SER A 231 -3.65 -11.01 -13.53
CA SER A 231 -3.80 -12.43 -13.90
C SER A 231 -4.34 -13.29 -12.76
N VAL A 232 -3.93 -12.99 -11.51
CA VAL A 232 -4.41 -13.68 -10.31
C VAL A 232 -5.81 -13.20 -9.96
N ALA A 233 -6.08 -11.89 -10.09
CA ALA A 233 -7.43 -11.36 -9.93
C ALA A 233 -8.41 -11.99 -10.93
N ALA A 234 -8.00 -12.22 -12.17
CA ALA A 234 -8.80 -12.89 -13.18
C ALA A 234 -9.04 -14.38 -12.90
N ALA A 235 -8.25 -15.02 -12.03
CA ALA A 235 -8.52 -16.39 -11.61
C ALA A 235 -9.74 -16.48 -10.67
N LEU A 236 -10.04 -15.43 -9.89
CA LEU A 236 -11.19 -15.40 -8.97
C LEU A 236 -12.53 -15.60 -9.69
N SER A 237 -12.63 -15.20 -10.95
CA SER A 237 -13.83 -15.33 -11.76
C SER A 237 -13.89 -16.63 -12.57
N LYS A 238 -12.76 -17.35 -12.69
CA LYS A 238 -12.73 -18.66 -13.38
C LYS A 238 -13.52 -19.72 -12.63
N ASP A 239 -13.56 -19.63 -11.30
CA ASP A 239 -14.32 -20.55 -10.45
C ASP A 239 -15.84 -20.48 -10.71
N PHE A 240 -16.29 -19.45 -11.43
CA PHE A 240 -17.69 -19.24 -11.81
C PHE A 240 -17.99 -19.54 -13.29
N GLU A 241 -17.00 -20.02 -14.05
CA GLU A 241 -17.13 -20.32 -15.49
C GLU A 241 -17.60 -19.13 -16.34
N MET A 242 -17.25 -17.91 -15.92
CA MET A 242 -17.64 -16.67 -16.60
C MET A 242 -16.52 -16.18 -17.52
N GLU A 243 -16.90 -15.56 -18.65
CA GLU A 243 -16.00 -14.75 -19.45
C GLU A 243 -16.01 -13.31 -18.96
N GLN A 244 -14.82 -12.77 -18.68
CA GLN A 244 -14.69 -11.40 -18.19
C GLN A 244 -13.41 -10.74 -18.67
N GLU A 245 -13.51 -9.42 -18.80
CA GLU A 245 -12.34 -8.55 -18.84
C GLU A 245 -12.06 -8.03 -17.43
N VAL A 246 -10.83 -8.23 -16.95
CA VAL A 246 -10.40 -7.74 -15.64
C VAL A 246 -9.40 -6.62 -15.82
N LYS A 247 -9.76 -5.45 -15.32
CA LYS A 247 -8.89 -4.27 -15.33
C LYS A 247 -8.62 -3.78 -13.93
N ARG A 248 -7.35 -3.54 -13.64
CA ARG A 248 -6.92 -2.92 -12.41
C ARG A 248 -7.07 -1.40 -12.54
N LEU A 249 -7.77 -0.78 -11.60
CA LEU A 249 -7.89 0.66 -11.56
C LEU A 249 -6.60 1.31 -11.03
N PRO A 250 -6.24 2.50 -11.53
CA PRO A 250 -5.13 3.26 -11.01
C PRO A 250 -5.31 3.53 -9.52
N TRP A 251 -4.18 3.60 -8.85
CA TRP A 251 -4.14 3.82 -7.42
C TRP A 251 -4.43 5.30 -7.13
N GLY A 252 -5.45 5.55 -6.31
CA GLY A 252 -5.68 6.87 -5.72
C GLY A 252 -4.85 7.04 -4.43
N PRO A 253 -4.45 8.28 -4.08
CA PRO A 253 -3.83 8.56 -2.79
C PRO A 253 -4.71 8.02 -1.64
N GLY A 254 -4.07 7.56 -0.56
CA GLY A 254 -4.76 7.08 0.65
C GLY A 254 -5.32 5.65 0.61
N ARG A 255 -5.30 4.94 -0.52
CA ARG A 255 -5.86 3.56 -0.60
C ARG A 255 -4.84 2.50 -0.18
N SER A 256 -5.17 1.69 0.84
CA SER A 256 -4.38 0.55 1.30
C SER A 256 -4.58 -0.74 0.48
N SER A 257 -5.70 -0.84 -0.23
CA SER A 257 -6.06 -1.99 -1.07
C SER A 257 -6.11 -1.65 -2.54
N SER A 258 -5.95 -2.66 -3.38
CA SER A 258 -6.15 -2.55 -4.82
C SER A 258 -7.63 -2.56 -5.18
N LEU A 259 -7.93 -1.98 -6.34
CA LEU A 259 -9.28 -1.84 -6.87
C LEU A 259 -9.30 -2.48 -8.27
N PHE A 260 -10.18 -3.45 -8.46
CA PHE A 260 -10.35 -4.16 -9.72
C PHE A 260 -11.76 -3.98 -10.25
N VAL A 261 -11.88 -3.89 -11.57
CA VAL A 261 -13.14 -3.88 -12.29
C VAL A 261 -13.22 -5.14 -13.13
N TYR A 262 -14.30 -5.88 -12.93
CA TYR A 262 -14.64 -7.05 -13.72
C TYR A 262 -15.79 -6.67 -14.64
N SER A 263 -15.60 -6.79 -15.94
CA SER A 263 -16.64 -6.53 -16.94
C SER A 263 -17.18 -7.85 -17.45
N PHE A 264 -18.47 -8.08 -17.23
CA PHE A 264 -19.18 -9.29 -17.65
C PHE A 264 -20.01 -9.05 -18.90
N THR A 265 -20.31 -10.12 -19.62
CA THR A 265 -21.22 -10.09 -20.78
C THR A 265 -22.68 -9.90 -20.36
N SER A 266 -23.08 -10.48 -19.22
CA SER A 266 -24.42 -10.45 -18.67
C SER A 266 -24.51 -9.72 -17.31
N VAL A 267 -25.61 -9.00 -17.10
CA VAL A 267 -25.94 -8.39 -15.79
C VAL A 267 -26.14 -9.47 -14.73
N ALA A 268 -26.75 -10.60 -15.10
CA ALA A 268 -26.98 -11.70 -14.16
C ALA A 268 -25.67 -12.26 -13.59
N ASP A 269 -24.64 -12.38 -14.44
CA ASP A 269 -23.32 -12.88 -14.06
C ASP A 269 -22.58 -11.90 -13.17
N ALA A 270 -22.64 -10.60 -13.50
CA ALA A 270 -22.11 -9.54 -12.64
C ALA A 270 -22.72 -9.62 -11.22
N TYR A 271 -24.04 -9.80 -11.11
CA TYR A 271 -24.71 -9.94 -9.82
C TYR A 271 -24.42 -11.25 -9.09
N ARG A 272 -24.26 -12.36 -9.82
CA ARG A 272 -23.84 -13.65 -9.24
C ARG A 272 -22.43 -13.53 -8.66
N PHE A 273 -21.49 -13.02 -9.45
CA PHE A 273 -20.12 -12.80 -9.03
C PHE A 273 -20.02 -11.84 -7.85
N ALA A 274 -20.73 -10.70 -7.89
CA ALA A 274 -20.71 -9.72 -6.81
C ALA A 274 -21.21 -10.34 -5.49
N ARG A 275 -22.29 -11.13 -5.51
CA ARG A 275 -22.80 -11.81 -4.31
C ARG A 275 -21.86 -12.86 -3.79
N ALA A 276 -21.22 -13.62 -4.68
CA ALA A 276 -20.32 -14.69 -4.29
C ALA A 276 -18.99 -14.18 -3.73
N THR A 277 -18.55 -12.99 -4.13
CA THR A 277 -17.25 -12.41 -3.73
C THR A 277 -17.36 -11.34 -2.65
N ASN A 278 -18.52 -10.72 -2.46
CA ASN A 278 -18.70 -9.69 -1.46
C ASN A 278 -18.59 -10.27 -0.04
N MET A 279 -17.77 -9.62 0.80
CA MET A 279 -17.48 -10.03 2.18
C MET A 279 -16.80 -11.40 2.30
N VAL A 280 -16.16 -11.89 1.23
CA VAL A 280 -15.34 -13.11 1.26
C VAL A 280 -13.88 -12.76 1.48
N HIS A 281 -13.19 -13.56 2.30
CA HIS A 281 -11.76 -13.40 2.54
C HIS A 281 -10.95 -13.95 1.36
N TYR A 282 -10.11 -13.12 0.77
CA TYR A 282 -9.04 -13.56 -0.11
C TYR A 282 -7.85 -14.02 0.74
N VAL A 283 -7.47 -15.29 0.60
CA VAL A 283 -6.32 -15.87 1.30
C VAL A 283 -5.13 -15.90 0.34
N GLY A 284 -4.12 -15.08 0.60
CA GLY A 284 -2.91 -15.05 -0.23
C GLY A 284 -2.11 -16.35 -0.09
N GLN A 285 -1.87 -17.03 -1.21
CA GLN A 285 -1.18 -18.33 -1.22
C GLN A 285 0.35 -18.21 -1.08
N ARG A 286 0.91 -17.00 -1.15
CA ARG A 286 2.34 -16.76 -1.39
C ARG A 286 3.18 -16.53 -0.12
N ASP A 287 2.55 -16.29 1.02
CA ASP A 287 3.25 -15.99 2.28
C ASP A 287 2.99 -17.09 3.31
N ALA A 288 4.05 -17.50 4.04
CA ALA A 288 3.95 -18.46 5.14
C ALA A 288 3.00 -17.97 6.26
N ASN A 289 2.78 -16.65 6.32
CA ASN A 289 1.71 -16.05 7.08
C ASN A 289 0.50 -15.93 6.15
N LYS A 290 -0.55 -16.72 6.39
CA LYS A 290 -1.83 -16.64 5.68
C LYS A 290 -2.45 -15.26 5.92
N LEU A 291 -2.08 -14.30 5.08
CA LEU A 291 -2.68 -12.97 5.10
C LEU A 291 -4.05 -13.08 4.45
N GLU A 292 -5.06 -12.73 5.24
CA GLU A 292 -6.44 -12.71 4.82
C GLU A 292 -6.89 -11.28 4.54
N PHE A 293 -7.55 -11.09 3.42
CA PHE A 293 -8.03 -9.80 2.98
C PHE A 293 -9.53 -9.85 2.70
N LEU A 294 -10.32 -9.11 3.48
CA LEU A 294 -11.77 -9.06 3.29
C LEU A 294 -12.10 -8.30 2.00
N MET A 295 -12.69 -9.00 1.02
CA MET A 295 -13.12 -8.40 -0.24
C MET A 295 -14.47 -7.71 -0.08
N ARG A 296 -14.68 -6.63 -0.85
CA ARG A 296 -16.00 -6.00 -1.02
C ARG A 296 -16.29 -5.85 -2.50
N ALA A 297 -17.44 -6.34 -2.93
CA ALA A 297 -17.83 -6.32 -4.34
C ALA A 297 -19.16 -5.59 -4.51
N HIS A 298 -19.20 -4.68 -5.49
CA HIS A 298 -20.40 -3.89 -5.79
C HIS A 298 -20.61 -3.82 -7.31
N VAL A 299 -21.85 -4.04 -7.75
CA VAL A 299 -22.23 -3.84 -9.15
C VAL A 299 -22.35 -2.33 -9.41
N VAL A 300 -21.74 -1.86 -10.49
CA VAL A 300 -21.77 -0.46 -10.91
C VAL A 300 -22.87 -0.27 -11.96
N TRP A 301 -23.73 0.73 -11.74
CA TRP A 301 -24.84 1.09 -12.61
C TRP A 301 -24.53 2.33 -13.44
#